data_AF-A0A1M3TKU5-F1
#
_entry.id   AF-A0A1M3TKU5-F1
#
_cell.length_a   1.000
_cell.length_b   1.000
_cell.length_c   1.000
_cell.angle_alpha   90.00
_cell.angle_beta   90.00
_cell.angle_gamma   90.00
#
_symmetry.space_group_name_H-M   'P 1'
#
loop_
_entity.id
_entity.type
_entity.pdbx_description
1 polymer ?
#
loop_
_entity_poly.entity_id
_entity_poly.type
_entity_poly.pdbx_seq_one_letter_code
_entity_poly.pdbx_strand_id
1 'polypeptide(L)'
;MGVVYSHLLRSVIGSGEVILGGWSLGGCVALEVAARLTKLPQYTVQGVIMIDSVFPTVKVTDQYPRTIADVAASFQLPARMSDARRVQAQQCILYAHEMQREWRPPQFSLGLPPAILIRAADPVHLDPEAKPHYIDLIRDWTYLGWEEYDTSFIKACLEIPGNHFTIFDDQNVWFPLAFVMALLIMLQCYQTTARIREACAMLTGPQQPNPE
;
A
#
# COMPACT_ATOMS: atom_id res chain seq x y z
N MET A 1 -9.16 12.32 2.08
CA MET A 1 -8.59 11.44 1.03
C MET A 1 -9.65 10.56 0.36
N GLY A 2 -10.33 9.65 1.06
CA GLY A 2 -11.23 8.66 0.41
C GLY A 2 -12.46 9.19 -0.33
N VAL A 3 -12.93 10.41 -0.03
CA VAL A 3 -14.12 10.98 -0.69
C VAL A 3 -13.89 11.12 -2.20
N VAL A 4 -12.78 11.73 -2.61
CA VAL A 4 -12.48 11.98 -4.04
C VAL A 4 -12.34 10.66 -4.79
N TYR A 5 -11.54 9.73 -4.26
CA TYR A 5 -11.33 8.42 -4.89
C TYR A 5 -12.60 7.57 -4.95
N SER A 6 -13.47 7.64 -3.95
CA SER A 6 -14.75 6.93 -3.99
C SER A 6 -15.67 7.47 -5.11
N HIS A 7 -15.65 8.79 -5.40
CA HIS A 7 -16.41 9.34 -6.51
C HIS A 7 -15.84 8.90 -7.87
N LEU A 8 -14.51 8.92 -8.03
CA LEU A 8 -13.86 8.47 -9.25
C LEU A 8 -14.12 6.98 -9.52
N LEU A 9 -14.07 6.15 -8.48
CA LEU A 9 -14.40 4.73 -8.62
C LEU A 9 -15.85 4.56 -9.09
N ARG A 10 -16.79 5.27 -8.45
CA ARG A 10 -18.22 5.18 -8.78
C ARG A 10 -18.56 5.69 -10.19
N SER A 11 -17.76 6.62 -10.74
CA SER A 11 -17.97 7.09 -12.12
C SER A 11 -17.53 6.08 -13.18
N VAL A 12 -16.66 5.14 -12.81
CA VAL A 12 -16.15 4.09 -13.72
C VAL A 12 -16.86 2.76 -13.48
N ILE A 13 -17.09 2.40 -12.22
CA ILE A 13 -17.74 1.16 -11.78
C ILE A 13 -19.08 1.55 -11.14
N GLY A 14 -20.18 1.38 -11.87
CA GLY A 14 -21.51 1.80 -11.41
C GLY A 14 -22.08 0.97 -10.26
N SER A 15 -21.78 -0.33 -10.22
CA SER A 15 -22.17 -1.28 -9.16
C SER A 15 -21.38 -2.58 -9.28
N GLY A 16 -21.45 -3.43 -8.25
CA GLY A 16 -20.92 -4.79 -8.28
C GLY A 16 -19.84 -5.06 -7.23
N GLU A 17 -19.17 -6.19 -7.40
CA GLU A 17 -18.12 -6.65 -6.51
C GLU A 17 -16.79 -5.96 -6.84
N VAL A 18 -16.07 -5.51 -5.80
CA VAL A 18 -14.79 -4.81 -5.97
C VAL A 18 -13.74 -5.35 -5.01
N ILE A 19 -12.52 -5.51 -5.52
CA ILE A 19 -11.31 -5.63 -4.72
C ILE A 19 -10.57 -4.31 -4.83
N LEU A 20 -10.25 -3.72 -3.69
CA LEU A 20 -9.52 -2.46 -3.61
C LEU A 20 -8.07 -2.76 -3.25
N GLY A 21 -7.15 -1.86 -3.60
CA GLY A 21 -5.79 -2.03 -3.15
C GLY A 21 -4.89 -0.89 -3.58
N GLY A 22 -3.70 -0.87 -3.00
CA GLY A 22 -2.70 0.12 -3.32
C GLY A 22 -1.40 -0.11 -2.56
N TRP A 23 -0.34 0.50 -3.10
CA TRP A 23 0.98 0.48 -2.49
C TRP A 23 1.20 1.70 -1.59
N SER A 24 1.90 1.52 -0.47
CA SER A 24 2.26 2.60 0.46
C SER A 24 1.00 3.34 0.94
N LEU A 25 0.95 4.67 0.83
CA LEU A 25 -0.26 5.48 1.06
C LEU A 25 -1.50 4.94 0.32
N GLY A 26 -1.33 4.34 -0.85
CA GLY A 26 -2.41 3.77 -1.64
C GLY A 26 -3.24 2.72 -0.89
N GLY A 27 -2.63 1.92 -0.02
CA GLY A 27 -3.38 0.96 0.82
C GLY A 27 -4.25 1.66 1.88
N CYS A 28 -3.75 2.74 2.49
CA CYS A 28 -4.54 3.59 3.38
C CYS A 28 -5.74 4.22 2.64
N VAL A 29 -5.50 4.70 1.41
CA VAL A 29 -6.57 5.22 0.54
C VAL A 29 -7.56 4.13 0.16
N ALA A 30 -7.11 2.91 -0.12
CA ALA A 30 -7.99 1.78 -0.43
C ALA A 30 -8.92 1.46 0.74
N LEU A 31 -8.42 1.48 1.99
CA LEU A 31 -9.27 1.32 3.19
C LEU A 31 -10.29 2.45 3.33
N GLU A 32 -9.90 3.69 3.06
CA GLU A 32 -10.80 4.84 3.06
C GLU A 32 -11.91 4.74 2.01
N VAL A 33 -11.59 4.23 0.82
CA VAL A 33 -12.58 3.96 -0.23
C VAL A 33 -13.47 2.80 0.20
N ALA A 34 -12.89 1.72 0.76
CA ALA A 34 -13.64 0.57 1.26
C ALA A 34 -14.68 0.99 2.30
N ALA A 35 -14.30 1.78 3.30
CA ALA A 35 -15.19 2.26 4.36
C ALA A 35 -16.38 3.09 3.85
N ARG A 36 -16.28 3.64 2.63
CA ARG A 36 -17.36 4.37 1.97
C ARG A 36 -18.22 3.46 1.12
N LEU A 37 -17.59 2.56 0.35
CA LEU A 37 -18.33 1.63 -0.51
C LEU A 37 -19.12 0.59 0.29
N THR A 38 -18.63 0.15 1.46
CA THR A 38 -19.37 -0.77 2.34
C THR A 38 -20.68 -0.20 2.86
N LYS A 39 -20.86 1.13 2.81
CA LYS A 39 -22.12 1.81 3.20
C LYS A 39 -23.12 1.91 2.05
N LEU A 40 -22.75 1.49 0.85
CA LEU A 40 -23.54 1.63 -0.36
C LEU A 40 -24.01 0.22 -0.80
N PRO A 41 -25.33 -0.02 -0.89
CA PRO A 41 -25.86 -1.36 -1.16
C PRO A 41 -25.53 -1.88 -2.56
N GLN A 42 -25.17 -1.00 -3.50
CA GLN A 42 -24.82 -1.39 -4.86
C GLN A 42 -23.39 -1.94 -5.01
N TYR A 43 -22.58 -1.93 -3.94
CA TYR A 43 -21.21 -2.44 -3.96
C TYR A 43 -20.99 -3.52 -2.92
N THR A 44 -20.19 -4.51 -3.28
CA THR A 44 -19.68 -5.52 -2.36
C THR A 44 -18.16 -5.44 -2.36
N VAL A 45 -17.57 -4.99 -1.24
CA VAL A 45 -16.11 -4.94 -1.10
C VAL A 45 -15.62 -6.33 -0.69
N GLN A 46 -15.07 -7.09 -1.64
CA GLN A 46 -14.56 -8.44 -1.39
C GLN A 46 -13.29 -8.43 -0.55
N GLY A 47 -12.50 -7.36 -0.61
CA GLY A 47 -11.36 -7.16 0.25
C GLY A 47 -10.43 -6.04 -0.18
N VAL A 48 -9.34 -5.88 0.57
CA VAL A 48 -8.32 -4.85 0.37
C VAL A 48 -6.93 -5.46 0.28
N ILE A 49 -6.18 -5.15 -0.78
CA ILE A 49 -4.77 -5.53 -0.92
C ILE A 49 -3.90 -4.33 -0.54
N MET A 50 -3.15 -4.47 0.55
CA MET A 50 -2.22 -3.45 1.05
C MET A 50 -0.81 -3.87 0.65
N ILE A 51 -0.14 -3.11 -0.21
CA ILE A 51 1.22 -3.45 -0.66
C ILE A 51 2.20 -2.50 0.04
N ASP A 52 3.04 -3.04 0.91
CA ASP A 52 4.01 -2.33 1.74
C ASP A 52 3.42 -1.05 2.39
N SER A 53 2.15 -1.13 2.78
CA SER A 53 1.42 -0.03 3.41
C SER A 53 1.69 -0.04 4.90
N VAL A 54 2.68 0.74 5.31
CA VAL A 54 3.06 0.93 6.71
C VAL A 54 1.96 1.68 7.48
N PHE A 55 1.60 1.16 8.65
CA PHE A 55 0.73 1.88 9.58
C PHE A 55 1.45 3.10 10.16
N PRO A 56 0.80 4.27 10.26
CA PRO A 56 1.42 5.51 10.74
C PRO A 56 1.59 5.51 12.27
N THR A 57 2.39 4.59 12.82
CA THR A 57 2.78 4.60 14.23
C THR A 57 3.56 5.88 14.54
N VAL A 58 3.56 6.32 15.80
CA VAL A 58 4.36 7.48 16.24
C VAL A 58 5.85 7.28 15.93
N LYS A 59 6.35 6.04 16.07
CA LYS A 59 7.73 5.66 15.76
C LYS A 59 8.13 6.00 14.31
N VAL A 60 7.19 5.86 13.38
CA VAL A 60 7.41 6.12 11.95
C VAL A 60 7.09 7.57 11.59
N THR A 61 5.94 8.09 12.02
CA THR A 61 5.44 9.42 11.60
C THR A 61 6.26 10.58 12.15
N ASP A 62 6.87 10.44 13.32
CA ASP A 62 7.80 11.44 13.89
C ASP A 62 9.05 11.61 13.03
N GLN A 63 9.45 10.56 12.31
CA GLN A 63 10.65 10.53 11.48
C GLN A 63 10.37 10.87 10.00
N TYR A 64 9.11 11.07 9.61
CA TYR A 64 8.77 11.39 8.23
C TYR A 64 9.40 12.73 7.78
N PRO A 65 9.86 12.82 6.52
CA PRO A 65 10.55 13.98 5.98
C PRO A 65 9.63 15.21 5.90
N ARG A 66 10.12 16.39 6.31
CA ARG A 66 9.32 17.64 6.32
C ARG A 66 9.62 18.53 5.12
N THR A 67 10.72 18.26 4.43
CA THR A 67 11.18 19.01 3.25
C THR A 67 11.56 18.08 2.11
N ILE A 68 11.62 18.61 0.88
CA ILE A 68 12.11 17.87 -0.29
C ILE A 68 13.56 17.41 -0.07
N ALA A 69 14.38 18.21 0.63
CA ALA A 69 15.76 17.85 0.95
C ALA A 69 15.83 16.62 1.86
N ASP A 70 14.93 16.52 2.86
CA ASP A 70 14.83 15.35 3.72
C ASP A 70 14.43 14.09 2.93
N VAL A 71 13.48 14.24 1.98
CA VAL A 71 13.07 13.14 1.08
C VAL A 71 14.26 12.70 0.22
N ALA A 72 15.00 13.64 -0.35
CA ALA A 72 16.17 13.36 -1.18
C ALA A 72 17.29 12.65 -0.40
N ALA A 73 17.43 12.95 0.89
CA ALA A 73 18.41 12.33 1.78
C ALA A 73 17.96 10.95 2.29
N SER A 74 16.66 10.66 2.30
CA SER A 74 16.17 9.41 2.90
C SER A 74 16.28 8.20 1.99
N PHE A 75 16.25 8.37 0.66
CA PHE A 75 16.44 7.25 -0.27
C PHE A 75 16.91 7.74 -1.64
N GLN A 76 17.46 6.81 -2.44
CA GLN A 76 17.97 7.13 -3.78
C GLN A 76 16.93 6.79 -4.85
N LEU A 77 16.40 7.81 -5.52
CA LEU A 77 15.57 7.63 -6.71
C LEU A 77 16.40 7.08 -7.89
N PRO A 78 15.81 6.24 -8.76
CA PRO A 78 16.52 5.62 -9.88
C PRO A 78 17.36 6.60 -10.71
N ALA A 79 18.60 6.22 -11.04
CA ALA A 79 19.54 7.09 -11.75
C ALA A 79 19.04 7.52 -13.14
N ARG A 80 18.21 6.70 -13.79
CA ARG A 80 17.65 6.96 -15.15
C ARG A 80 16.52 7.99 -15.17
N MET A 81 16.11 8.54 -14.02
CA MET A 81 15.03 9.52 -13.92
C MET A 81 15.54 10.93 -14.23
N SER A 82 14.89 11.62 -15.17
CA SER A 82 15.15 13.05 -15.48
C SER A 82 14.92 13.94 -14.25
N ASP A 83 15.64 15.05 -14.14
CA ASP A 83 15.56 15.96 -12.99
C ASP A 83 14.14 16.44 -12.69
N ALA A 84 13.37 16.85 -13.71
CA ALA A 84 11.99 17.29 -13.52
C ALA A 84 11.09 16.19 -12.91
N ARG A 85 11.24 14.95 -13.37
CA ARG A 85 10.52 13.78 -12.80
C ARG A 85 10.99 13.46 -11.39
N ARG A 86 12.29 13.65 -11.10
CA ARG A 86 12.87 13.44 -9.76
C ARG A 86 12.27 14.40 -8.75
N VAL A 87 12.23 15.69 -9.08
CA VAL A 87 11.61 16.72 -8.22
C VAL A 87 10.13 16.43 -8.02
N GLN A 88 9.40 16.09 -9.08
CA GLN A 88 7.97 15.75 -8.97
C GLN A 88 7.74 14.53 -8.07
N ALA A 89 8.56 13.49 -8.22
CA ALA A 89 8.46 12.28 -7.38
C ALA A 89 8.74 12.60 -5.91
N GLN A 90 9.80 13.36 -5.62
CA GLN A 90 10.12 13.79 -4.26
C GLN A 90 8.98 14.61 -3.63
N GLN A 91 8.39 15.51 -4.42
CA GLN A 91 7.24 16.31 -3.98
C GLN A 91 6.03 15.44 -3.66
N CYS A 92 5.71 14.47 -4.52
CA CYS A 92 4.61 13.55 -4.28
C CYS A 92 4.83 12.69 -3.02
N ILE A 93 6.06 12.28 -2.76
CA ILE A 93 6.43 11.51 -1.55
C ILE A 93 6.27 12.38 -0.30
N LEU A 94 6.73 13.63 -0.34
CA LEU A 94 6.53 14.58 0.76
C LEU A 94 5.03 14.73 1.08
N TYR A 95 4.20 14.97 0.05
CA TYR A 95 2.75 15.06 0.24
C TYR A 95 2.14 13.77 0.78
N ALA A 96 2.63 12.61 0.33
CA ALA A 96 2.14 11.33 0.84
C ALA A 96 2.41 11.18 2.34
N HIS A 97 3.61 11.54 2.80
CA HIS A 97 3.95 11.53 4.21
C HIS A 97 3.14 12.56 5.01
N GLU A 98 2.97 13.78 4.51
CA GLU A 98 2.10 14.78 5.14
C GLU A 98 0.68 14.25 5.34
N MET A 99 0.13 13.60 4.31
CA MET A 99 -1.19 12.99 4.35
C MET A 99 -1.26 11.86 5.37
N GLN A 100 -0.21 11.05 5.52
CA GLN A 100 -0.19 9.92 6.45
C GLN A 100 -0.01 10.32 7.93
N ARG A 101 0.65 11.45 8.24
CA ARG A 101 0.93 11.85 9.65
C ARG A 101 -0.33 12.00 10.48
N GLU A 102 -1.31 12.71 9.93
CA GLU A 102 -2.58 12.98 10.60
C GLU A 102 -3.65 11.96 10.23
N TRP A 103 -3.31 10.98 9.37
CA TRP A 103 -4.27 9.98 8.96
C TRP A 103 -4.56 9.01 10.10
N ARG A 104 -5.83 8.74 10.29
CA ARG A 104 -6.33 7.69 11.19
C ARG A 104 -7.14 6.70 10.35
N PRO A 105 -7.00 5.39 10.59
CA PRO A 105 -7.81 4.40 9.89
C PRO A 105 -9.31 4.71 10.02
N PRO A 106 -10.09 4.55 8.95
CA PRO A 106 -11.53 4.75 9.00
C PRO A 106 -12.16 3.70 9.93
N GLN A 107 -13.23 4.09 10.62
CA GLN A 107 -14.05 3.15 11.38
C GLN A 107 -15.02 2.44 10.45
N PHE A 108 -15.13 1.12 10.60
CA PHE A 108 -16.03 0.28 9.83
C PHE A 108 -17.21 -0.17 10.69
N SER A 109 -18.38 0.44 10.48
CA SER A 109 -19.59 0.13 11.25
C SER A 109 -20.18 -1.26 10.99
N LEU A 110 -19.83 -1.86 9.85
CA LEU A 110 -20.32 -3.18 9.40
C LEU A 110 -19.23 -4.27 9.44
N GLY A 111 -18.11 -3.98 10.11
CA GLY A 111 -16.90 -4.82 10.12
C GLY A 111 -15.88 -4.41 9.06
N LEU A 112 -14.60 -4.62 9.38
CA LEU A 112 -13.49 -4.38 8.47
C LEU A 112 -13.55 -5.37 7.28
N PRO A 113 -13.40 -4.89 6.02
CA PRO A 113 -13.26 -5.79 4.89
C PRO A 113 -11.99 -6.63 5.08
N PRO A 114 -11.99 -7.91 4.68
CA PRO A 114 -10.79 -8.73 4.78
C PRO A 114 -9.67 -8.12 3.94
N ALA A 115 -8.45 -8.17 4.45
CA ALA A 115 -7.29 -7.62 3.79
C ALA A 115 -6.16 -8.63 3.65
N ILE A 116 -5.37 -8.47 2.60
CA ILE A 116 -4.10 -9.16 2.42
C ILE A 116 -3.01 -8.09 2.44
N LEU A 117 -2.04 -8.25 3.34
CA LEU A 117 -0.85 -7.41 3.38
C LEU A 117 0.23 -8.10 2.55
N ILE A 118 0.82 -7.39 1.59
CA ILE A 118 2.00 -7.83 0.86
C ILE A 118 3.14 -6.93 1.33
N ARG A 119 4.17 -7.47 1.97
CA ARG A 119 5.29 -6.71 2.55
C ARG A 119 6.58 -6.94 1.76
N ALA A 120 7.38 -5.89 1.64
CA ALA A 120 8.75 -5.98 1.17
C ALA A 120 9.62 -6.71 2.22
N ALA A 121 10.48 -7.61 1.74
CA ALA A 121 11.41 -8.38 2.57
C ALA A 121 12.61 -7.56 3.02
N ASP A 122 13.14 -6.73 2.11
CA ASP A 122 14.43 -6.07 2.30
C ASP A 122 14.28 -4.66 2.88
N PRO A 123 15.21 -4.19 3.72
CA PRO A 123 15.26 -2.79 4.13
C PRO A 123 15.67 -1.89 2.96
N VAL A 124 15.32 -0.61 3.05
CA VAL A 124 15.70 0.41 2.06
C VAL A 124 17.21 0.58 1.97
N HIS A 125 17.90 0.53 3.11
CA HIS A 125 19.35 0.55 3.19
C HIS A 125 19.85 -0.84 3.58
N LEU A 126 20.67 -1.44 2.71
CA LEU A 126 21.29 -2.75 2.96
C LEU A 126 22.53 -2.67 3.84
N ASP A 127 23.14 -1.48 3.96
CA ASP A 127 24.28 -1.24 4.83
C ASP A 127 23.83 -1.27 6.30
N PRO A 128 24.29 -2.23 7.13
CA PRO A 128 23.90 -2.33 8.53
C PRO A 128 24.35 -1.15 9.38
N GLU A 129 25.38 -0.41 8.95
CA GLU A 129 25.90 0.76 9.65
C GLU A 129 25.14 2.05 9.26
N ALA A 130 24.34 2.00 8.19
CA ALA A 130 23.51 3.14 7.80
C ALA A 130 22.33 3.31 8.76
N LYS A 131 21.96 4.56 9.03
CA LYS A 131 20.73 4.86 9.76
C LYS A 131 19.55 4.19 9.03
N PRO A 132 18.72 3.36 9.71
CA PRO A 132 17.55 2.75 9.10
C PRO A 132 16.63 3.80 8.51
N HIS A 133 16.02 3.48 7.37
CA HIS A 133 14.95 4.31 6.84
C HIS A 133 13.77 4.32 7.84
N TYR A 134 13.02 5.41 7.92
CA TYR A 134 11.96 5.54 8.94
C TYR A 134 10.86 4.48 8.81
N ILE A 135 10.58 3.99 7.60
CA ILE A 135 9.63 2.89 7.39
C ILE A 135 10.19 1.55 7.88
N ASP A 136 11.52 1.42 7.97
CA ASP A 136 12.17 0.18 8.37
C ASP A 136 12.34 0.06 9.89
N LEU A 137 12.03 1.13 10.63
CA LEU A 137 11.99 1.12 12.10
C LEU A 137 11.00 0.10 12.67
N ILE A 138 10.09 -0.39 11.85
CA ILE A 138 9.07 -1.38 12.18
C ILE A 138 9.06 -2.54 11.17
N ARG A 139 10.11 -2.67 10.33
CA ARG A 139 10.17 -3.72 9.31
C ARG A 139 10.15 -5.10 9.96
N ASP A 140 10.71 -5.23 11.14
CA ASP A 140 10.70 -6.46 11.95
C ASP A 140 9.30 -6.85 12.46
N TRP A 141 8.32 -5.95 12.41
CA TRP A 141 6.96 -6.23 12.84
C TRP A 141 6.19 -6.94 11.73
N THR A 142 5.50 -8.02 12.06
CA THR A 142 4.80 -8.92 11.12
C THR A 142 3.91 -8.16 10.13
N TYR A 143 3.11 -7.22 10.65
CA TYR A 143 2.12 -6.46 9.91
C TYR A 143 2.49 -4.98 9.76
N LEU A 144 3.79 -4.62 9.74
CA LEU A 144 4.23 -3.27 9.42
C LEU A 144 3.51 -2.17 10.24
N GLY A 145 3.36 -2.39 11.55
CA GLY A 145 2.77 -1.43 12.48
C GLY A 145 1.27 -1.56 12.65
N TRP A 146 0.58 -2.34 11.80
CA TRP A 146 -0.86 -2.58 11.92
C TRP A 146 -1.24 -3.34 13.19
N GLU A 147 -0.26 -3.87 13.94
CA GLU A 147 -0.41 -4.38 15.30
C GLU A 147 -0.93 -3.33 16.30
N GLU A 148 -0.72 -2.03 16.05
CA GLU A 148 -1.30 -0.95 16.84
C GLU A 148 -2.79 -0.68 16.50
N TYR A 149 -3.34 -1.43 15.55
CA TYR A 149 -4.74 -1.43 15.16
C TYR A 149 -5.36 -2.83 15.37
N ASP A 150 -6.57 -3.04 14.90
CA ASP A 150 -7.17 -4.37 14.81
C ASP A 150 -6.51 -5.14 13.64
N THR A 151 -5.82 -6.24 13.92
CA THR A 151 -5.19 -7.10 12.89
C THR A 151 -6.11 -8.22 12.39
N SER A 152 -7.29 -8.43 12.98
CA SER A 152 -8.20 -9.55 12.65
C SER A 152 -8.75 -9.51 11.22
N PHE A 153 -8.72 -8.32 10.59
CA PHE A 153 -9.08 -8.15 9.19
C PHE A 153 -7.98 -8.59 8.23
N ILE A 154 -6.70 -8.62 8.66
CA ILE A 154 -5.58 -9.07 7.84
C ILE A 154 -5.59 -10.60 7.83
N LYS A 155 -6.00 -11.20 6.71
CA LYS A 155 -6.13 -12.65 6.55
C LYS A 155 -4.81 -13.33 6.23
N ALA A 156 -3.89 -12.62 5.58
CA ALA A 156 -2.54 -13.10 5.34
C ALA A 156 -1.57 -11.93 5.20
N CYS A 157 -0.31 -12.20 5.56
CA CYS A 157 0.83 -11.35 5.28
C CYS A 157 1.79 -12.11 4.34
N LEU A 158 1.93 -11.65 3.10
CA LEU A 158 2.76 -12.27 2.08
C LEU A 158 4.03 -11.45 1.90
N GLU A 159 5.18 -12.11 1.88
CA GLU A 159 6.46 -11.44 1.67
C GLU A 159 6.91 -11.53 0.21
N ILE A 160 7.50 -10.44 -0.29
CA ILE A 160 8.13 -10.37 -1.62
C ILE A 160 9.51 -9.71 -1.56
N PRO A 161 10.46 -10.14 -2.45
CA PRO A 161 11.78 -9.55 -2.53
C PRO A 161 11.76 -8.05 -2.89
N GLY A 162 12.85 -7.37 -2.55
CA GLY A 162 12.98 -5.93 -2.72
C GLY A 162 12.61 -5.17 -1.45
N ASN A 163 12.79 -3.86 -1.52
CA ASN A 163 12.41 -2.92 -0.46
C ASN A 163 11.23 -2.06 -0.90
N HIS A 164 10.73 -1.19 -0.03
CA HIS A 164 9.57 -0.31 -0.28
C HIS A 164 9.61 0.38 -1.65
N PHE A 165 10.79 0.82 -2.11
CA PHE A 165 10.97 1.59 -3.34
C PHE A 165 11.32 0.73 -4.55
N THR A 166 11.84 -0.48 -4.37
CA THR A 166 12.29 -1.39 -5.44
C THR A 166 11.37 -2.59 -5.65
N ILE A 167 10.28 -2.70 -4.88
CA ILE A 167 9.28 -3.78 -4.95
C ILE A 167 8.62 -3.94 -6.33
N PHE A 168 8.76 -2.91 -7.18
CA PHE A 168 8.28 -2.88 -8.56
C PHE A 168 9.41 -2.76 -9.61
N ASP A 169 10.68 -2.87 -9.23
CA ASP A 169 11.80 -2.78 -10.17
C ASP A 169 11.81 -3.95 -11.16
N ASP A 170 12.45 -3.76 -12.32
CA ASP A 170 12.43 -4.70 -13.45
C ASP A 170 12.83 -6.15 -13.10
N GLN A 171 13.72 -6.29 -12.13
CA GLN A 171 14.19 -7.58 -11.60
C GLN A 171 13.10 -8.31 -10.79
N ASN A 172 12.17 -7.55 -10.21
CA ASN A 172 10.97 -8.00 -9.52
C ASN A 172 9.73 -7.97 -10.47
N VAL A 173 9.83 -7.28 -11.62
CA VAL A 173 8.74 -6.88 -12.52
C VAL A 173 9.23 -6.79 -14.00
N TRP A 174 9.22 -7.87 -14.78
CA TRP A 174 9.66 -7.85 -16.21
C TRP A 174 8.78 -7.00 -17.19
N PHE A 175 9.45 -6.06 -17.91
CA PHE A 175 9.11 -4.91 -18.82
C PHE A 175 8.13 -5.07 -20.04
N PRO A 176 7.68 -4.00 -20.79
CA PRO A 176 8.19 -2.62 -20.85
C PRO A 176 7.22 -1.41 -20.73
N LEU A 177 7.81 -0.29 -20.29
CA LEU A 177 7.50 1.14 -20.45
C LEU A 177 6.10 1.70 -20.08
N ALA A 178 6.16 2.69 -19.18
CA ALA A 178 5.19 3.73 -18.86
C ALA A 178 4.03 3.34 -17.94
N PHE A 179 4.23 3.39 -16.62
CA PHE A 179 3.13 3.67 -15.71
C PHE A 179 3.51 4.72 -14.67
N VAL A 180 3.00 5.92 -14.92
CA VAL A 180 2.94 7.04 -13.98
C VAL A 180 1.86 6.73 -12.95
N MET A 181 2.20 6.99 -11.69
CA MET A 181 1.34 7.39 -10.58
C MET A 181 -0.18 7.43 -10.84
N ALA A 182 -0.89 6.81 -9.90
CA ALA A 182 -2.33 6.87 -9.63
C ALA A 182 -3.23 5.90 -10.40
N LEU A 183 -3.93 5.10 -9.60
CA LEU A 183 -5.24 4.48 -9.86
C LEU A 183 -5.27 3.30 -10.85
N LEU A 184 -5.65 2.13 -10.32
CA LEU A 184 -6.34 1.02 -11.00
C LEU A 184 -5.93 0.75 -12.47
N ILE A 185 -5.20 -0.35 -12.73
CA ILE A 185 -5.52 -1.41 -13.73
C ILE A 185 -4.29 -2.31 -13.98
N MET A 186 -4.51 -3.60 -13.70
CA MET A 186 -3.93 -4.82 -14.32
C MET A 186 -2.41 -4.91 -14.50
N LEU A 187 -1.78 -5.54 -13.51
CA LEU A 187 -0.40 -6.01 -13.57
C LEU A 187 -0.22 -7.25 -14.47
N GLN A 188 0.85 -7.27 -15.25
CA GLN A 188 1.54 -8.49 -15.68
C GLN A 188 3.02 -8.37 -15.32
N CYS A 189 3.45 -9.05 -14.24
CA CYS A 189 4.86 -9.19 -13.82
C CYS A 189 5.11 -10.28 -12.76
N TYR A 190 6.05 -11.19 -12.99
CA TYR A 190 6.09 -12.54 -12.40
C TYR A 190 5.91 -12.65 -10.86
N GLN A 191 6.69 -11.97 -10.00
CA GLN A 191 6.65 -12.18 -8.54
C GLN A 191 5.58 -11.36 -7.82
N THR A 192 5.65 -10.01 -7.91
CA THR A 192 4.67 -9.12 -7.28
C THR A 192 3.25 -9.35 -7.82
N THR A 193 3.11 -9.64 -9.12
CA THR A 193 1.78 -9.99 -9.68
C THR A 193 1.32 -11.36 -9.25
N ALA A 194 2.21 -12.35 -9.07
CA ALA A 194 1.81 -13.64 -8.55
C ALA A 194 1.22 -13.50 -7.14
N ARG A 195 1.87 -12.73 -6.24
CA ARG A 195 1.33 -12.45 -4.91
C ARG A 195 0.03 -11.65 -4.94
N ILE A 196 -0.13 -10.71 -5.87
CA ILE A 196 -1.40 -10.00 -6.05
C ILE A 196 -2.50 -10.95 -6.54
N ARG A 197 -2.22 -11.86 -7.47
CA ARG A 197 -3.19 -12.87 -7.93
C ARG A 197 -3.55 -13.85 -6.81
N GLU A 198 -2.56 -14.28 -6.05
CA GLU A 198 -2.74 -15.11 -4.85
C GLU A 198 -3.62 -14.38 -3.83
N ALA A 199 -3.33 -13.11 -3.54
CA ALA A 199 -4.13 -12.27 -2.66
C ALA A 199 -5.58 -12.12 -3.16
N CYS A 200 -5.80 -11.87 -4.45
CA CYS A 200 -7.13 -11.84 -5.03
C CYS A 200 -7.84 -13.19 -4.84
N ALA A 201 -7.18 -14.31 -5.13
CA ALA A 201 -7.76 -15.64 -4.96
C ALA A 201 -8.11 -15.96 -3.50
N MET A 202 -7.30 -15.50 -2.54
CA MET A 202 -7.60 -15.61 -1.10
C MET A 202 -8.82 -14.79 -0.69
N LEU A 203 -9.08 -13.66 -1.36
CA LEU A 203 -10.23 -12.80 -1.09
C LEU A 203 -11.52 -13.27 -1.76
N THR A 204 -11.43 -13.92 -2.93
CA THR A 204 -12.60 -14.39 -3.70
C THR A 204 -12.88 -15.89 -3.53
N GLY A 205 -12.00 -16.64 -2.87
CA GLY A 205 -12.13 -18.08 -2.67
C GLY A 205 -13.26 -18.44 -1.68
N PRO A 206 -13.82 -19.66 -1.76
CA PRO A 206 -14.81 -20.12 -0.79
C PRO A 206 -14.22 -20.11 0.62
N GLN A 207 -14.89 -19.45 1.57
CA GLN A 207 -14.50 -19.52 2.98
C GLN A 207 -14.49 -20.99 3.41
N GLN A 208 -13.34 -21.49 3.89
CA GLN A 208 -13.31 -22.81 4.52
C GLN A 208 -14.30 -22.79 5.69
N PRO A 209 -15.15 -23.83 5.85
CA PRO A 209 -16.01 -23.94 7.01
C PRO A 209 -15.14 -23.96 8.26
N ASN A 210 -15.55 -23.19 9.28
CA ASN A 210 -14.91 -23.20 10.59
C ASN A 210 -14.70 -24.65 11.05
N PRO A 211 -13.52 -25.01 11.57
CA PRO A 211 -13.39 -26.29 12.25
C PRO A 211 -14.33 -26.27 13.47
N GLU A 212 -15.24 -27.26 13.51
CA GLU A 212 -16.10 -27.57 14.67
C GLU A 212 -15.28 -27.97 15.90
#